data_AF-A0A1F5B0L4-F1
#
_entry.id   AF-A0A1F5B0L4-F1
#
_cell.length_a   1.000
_cell.length_b   1.000
_cell.length_c   1.000
_cell.angle_alpha   90.00
_cell.angle_beta   90.00
_cell.angle_gamma   90.00
#
_symmetry.space_group_name_H-M   'P 1'
#
loop_
_entity.id
_entity.type
_entity.pdbx_description
1 polymer ?
#
loop_
_entity_poly.entity_id
_entity_poly.type
_entity_poly.pdbx_seq_one_letter_code
_entity_poly.pdbx_strand_id
1 'polypeptide(L)'
;MKFLKPLVILFAAAALSCSPAKPSRQPVIDVHMHSESLENLKNWGPNPVTGKKAPESVEEHIKQTLAEMDRYNIVLDIASGDLETVEQLRQAAPDRIWAGPIFGAPSHDIGCPADAL
;
A
#
# COMPACT_ATOMS: atom_id res chain seq x y z
N MET A 1 -49.61 32.92 13.25
CA MET A 1 -49.11 31.52 13.10
C MET A 1 -48.67 31.16 11.66
N LYS A 2 -48.19 32.11 10.84
CA LYS A 2 -47.81 31.86 9.42
C LYS A 2 -46.31 31.79 9.15
N PHE A 3 -45.46 32.07 10.15
CA PHE A 3 -43.99 32.12 10.01
C PHE A 3 -43.26 30.91 10.62
N LEU A 4 -43.98 29.91 11.16
CA LEU A 4 -43.37 28.73 11.80
C LEU A 4 -42.83 27.71 10.79
N LYS A 5 -43.39 27.67 9.58
CA LYS A 5 -43.02 26.71 8.52
C LYS A 5 -41.66 26.95 7.83
N PRO A 6 -41.24 28.19 7.49
CA PRO A 6 -39.93 28.39 6.87
C PRO A 6 -38.76 28.14 7.85
N LEU A 7 -38.98 28.33 9.16
CA LEU A 7 -37.95 28.12 10.18
C LEU A 7 -37.61 26.63 10.36
N VAL A 8 -38.60 25.75 10.29
CA VAL A 8 -38.40 24.29 10.41
C VAL A 8 -37.64 23.72 9.19
N ILE A 9 -37.87 24.26 7.99
CA ILE A 9 -37.17 23.85 6.77
C ILE A 9 -35.70 24.27 6.81
N LEU A 10 -35.39 25.45 7.36
CA LEU A 10 -34.02 25.94 7.50
C LEU A 10 -33.19 25.10 8.49
N PHE A 11 -33.80 24.64 9.58
CA PHE A 11 -33.14 23.76 10.55
C PHE A 11 -32.91 22.33 10.01
N ALA A 12 -33.81 21.81 9.17
CA ALA A 12 -33.64 20.49 8.56
C ALA A 12 -32.48 20.44 7.54
N ALA A 13 -32.20 21.54 6.83
CA ALA A 13 -31.09 21.63 5.89
C ALA A 13 -29.71 21.72 6.59
N ALA A 14 -29.64 22.37 7.76
CA ALA A 14 -28.41 22.47 8.54
C ALA A 14 -27.97 21.11 9.13
N ALA A 15 -28.91 20.24 9.48
CA ALA A 15 -28.62 18.91 10.02
C ALA A 15 -28.00 17.93 8.99
N LEU A 16 -28.22 18.15 7.68
CA LEU A 16 -27.61 17.33 6.61
C LEU A 16 -26.14 17.68 6.33
N SER A 17 -25.64 18.82 6.82
CA SER A 17 -24.27 19.26 6.54
C SER A 17 -23.23 18.70 7.51
N CYS A 18 -23.67 18.06 8.61
CA CYS A 18 -22.78 17.42 9.57
C CYS A 18 -22.60 15.94 9.20
N SER A 19 -22.01 15.67 8.03
CA SER A 19 -21.50 14.33 7.77
C SER A 19 -20.32 14.09 8.72
N PRO A 20 -20.25 12.97 9.46
CA PRO A 20 -19.08 12.66 10.26
C PRO A 20 -17.86 12.64 9.33
N ALA A 21 -16.83 13.43 9.68
CA ALA A 21 -15.55 13.35 9.01
C ALA A 21 -15.11 11.87 9.06
N LYS A 22 -14.83 11.27 7.90
CA LYS A 22 -14.29 9.91 7.86
C LYS A 22 -13.07 9.89 8.78
N PRO A 23 -12.92 8.91 9.67
CA PRO A 23 -11.72 8.81 10.50
C PRO A 23 -10.50 8.84 9.58
N SER A 24 -9.65 9.87 9.69
CA SER A 24 -8.40 9.90 8.95
C SER A 24 -7.53 8.81 9.57
N ARG A 25 -7.28 7.73 8.82
CA ARG A 25 -6.29 6.75 9.24
C ARG A 25 -4.95 7.48 9.41
N GLN A 26 -4.24 7.19 10.49
CA GLN A 26 -2.89 7.73 10.67
C GLN A 26 -1.98 7.16 9.57
N PRO A 27 -0.96 7.89 9.10
CA PRO A 27 0.02 7.35 8.18
C PRO A 27 0.73 6.15 8.83
N VAL A 28 0.84 5.05 8.09
CA VAL A 28 1.54 3.83 8.51
C VAL A 28 2.82 3.70 7.71
N ILE A 29 3.93 3.42 8.41
CA ILE A 29 5.15 2.92 7.79
C ILE A 29 5.17 1.42 8.04
N ASP A 30 5.13 0.62 6.98
CA ASP A 30 5.35 -0.81 7.10
C ASP A 30 6.86 -1.05 7.04
N VAL A 31 7.42 -1.52 8.17
CA VAL A 31 8.86 -1.63 8.34
C VAL A 31 9.43 -2.91 7.74
N HIS A 32 8.58 -3.83 7.30
CA HIS A 32 9.02 -5.11 6.72
C HIS A 32 7.94 -5.75 5.84
N MET A 33 8.04 -5.54 4.53
CA MET A 33 7.24 -6.26 3.54
C MET A 33 8.13 -7.16 2.69
N HIS A 34 7.58 -8.29 2.29
CA HIS A 34 8.24 -9.18 1.33
C HIS A 34 7.82 -8.86 -0.10
N SER A 35 8.80 -8.64 -0.98
CA SER A 35 8.59 -8.80 -2.42
C SER A 35 8.79 -10.27 -2.77
N GLU A 36 7.90 -10.81 -3.61
CA GLU A 36 7.91 -12.23 -3.94
C GLU A 36 7.68 -12.44 -5.44
N SER A 37 8.29 -13.51 -5.96
CA SER A 37 8.17 -13.92 -7.35
C SER A 37 6.80 -14.51 -7.62
N LEU A 38 6.32 -14.31 -8.85
CA LEU A 38 5.06 -14.88 -9.31
C LEU A 38 5.04 -16.43 -9.23
N GLU A 39 6.19 -17.06 -9.47
CA GLU A 39 6.35 -18.50 -9.37
C GLU A 39 6.11 -18.98 -7.94
N ASN A 40 6.76 -18.36 -6.96
CA ASN A 40 6.59 -18.70 -5.55
C ASN A 40 5.15 -18.47 -5.08
N LEU A 41 4.53 -17.35 -5.44
CA LEU A 41 3.12 -17.08 -5.13
C LEU A 41 2.19 -18.16 -5.70
N LYS A 42 2.44 -18.63 -6.92
CA LYS A 42 1.67 -19.74 -7.54
C LYS A 42 1.92 -21.07 -6.83
N ASN A 43 3.15 -21.34 -6.42
CA ASN A 43 3.53 -22.56 -5.71
C ASN A 43 2.93 -22.64 -4.29
N TRP A 44 2.76 -21.51 -3.60
CA TRP A 44 2.11 -21.47 -2.28
C TRP A 44 0.61 -21.77 -2.34
N GLY A 45 -0.01 -21.58 -3.51
CA GLY A 45 -1.44 -21.78 -3.71
C GLY A 45 -2.29 -20.59 -3.28
N PRO A 46 -3.62 -20.77 -3.11
CA PRO A 46 -4.51 -19.69 -2.76
C PRO A 46 -4.19 -19.08 -1.39
N ASN A 47 -4.37 -17.76 -1.27
CA ASN A 47 -4.21 -17.06 0.00
C ASN A 47 -5.12 -17.71 1.08
N PRO A 48 -4.57 -18.14 2.23
CA PRO A 48 -5.32 -18.93 3.21
C PRO A 48 -6.42 -18.15 3.93
N VAL A 49 -6.36 -16.82 3.92
CA VAL A 49 -7.36 -15.94 4.57
C VAL A 49 -8.49 -15.57 3.62
N THR A 50 -8.16 -15.29 2.35
CA THR A 50 -9.12 -14.75 1.37
C THR A 50 -9.58 -15.77 0.34
N GLY A 51 -8.89 -16.90 0.19
CA GLY A 51 -9.12 -17.90 -0.85
C GLY A 51 -8.78 -17.44 -2.27
N LYS A 52 -8.26 -16.22 -2.44
CA LYS A 52 -7.87 -15.70 -3.76
C LYS A 52 -6.64 -16.43 -4.28
N LYS A 53 -6.63 -16.72 -5.58
CA LYS A 53 -5.46 -17.26 -6.27
C LYS A 53 -4.35 -16.22 -6.33
N ALA A 54 -3.13 -16.69 -6.58
CA ALA A 54 -2.01 -15.82 -6.91
C ALA A 54 -2.36 -14.92 -8.12
N PRO A 55 -1.75 -13.73 -8.22
CA PRO A 55 -1.87 -12.88 -9.40
C PRO A 55 -1.47 -13.62 -10.68
N GLU A 56 -1.96 -13.14 -11.83
CA GLU A 56 -1.63 -13.74 -13.12
C GLU A 56 -0.31 -13.21 -13.70
N SER A 57 0.11 -12.01 -13.28
CA SER A 57 1.34 -11.34 -13.72
C SER A 57 2.01 -10.55 -12.59
N VAL A 58 3.28 -10.16 -12.79
CA VAL A 58 4.03 -9.28 -11.89
C VAL A 58 3.36 -7.91 -11.77
N GLU A 59 2.90 -7.33 -12.88
CA GLU A 59 2.20 -6.04 -12.90
C GLU A 59 0.91 -6.09 -12.05
N GLU A 60 0.13 -7.16 -12.21
CA GLU A 60 -1.07 -7.39 -11.41
C GLU A 60 -0.72 -7.54 -9.92
N HIS A 61 0.37 -8.24 -9.59
CA HIS A 61 0.84 -8.37 -8.22
C HIS A 61 1.20 -7.02 -7.60
N ILE A 62 2.04 -6.23 -8.27
CA ILE A 62 2.45 -4.89 -7.81
C ILE A 62 1.22 -3.99 -7.65
N LYS A 63 0.32 -3.97 -8.63
CA LYS A 63 -0.91 -3.19 -8.58
C LYS A 63 -1.78 -3.56 -7.37
N GLN A 64 -1.93 -4.85 -7.08
CA GLN A 64 -2.68 -5.32 -5.92
C GLN A 64 -1.99 -4.91 -4.61
N THR A 65 -0.66 -5.02 -4.53
CA THR A 65 0.12 -4.58 -3.36
C THR A 65 -0.06 -3.09 -3.08
N LEU A 66 0.12 -2.24 -4.09
CA LEU A 66 -0.04 -0.79 -3.95
C LEU A 66 -1.48 -0.40 -3.58
N ALA A 67 -2.48 -1.12 -4.11
CA ALA A 67 -3.88 -0.90 -3.76
C ALA A 67 -4.20 -1.25 -2.30
N GLU A 68 -3.59 -2.31 -1.74
CA GLU A 68 -3.75 -2.62 -0.31
C GLU A 68 -3.00 -1.59 0.55
N MET A 69 -1.82 -1.14 0.14
CA MET A 69 -1.13 -0.03 0.83
C MET A 69 -2.01 1.23 0.89
N ASP A 70 -2.66 1.62 -0.23
CA ASP A 70 -3.58 2.76 -0.27
C ASP A 70 -4.78 2.54 0.67
N ARG A 71 -5.37 1.35 0.63
CA ARG A 71 -6.51 0.98 1.47
C ARG A 71 -6.20 1.08 2.96
N TYR A 72 -4.98 0.73 3.36
CA TYR A 72 -4.54 0.75 4.75
C TYR A 72 -3.82 2.04 5.16
N ASN A 73 -3.64 2.99 4.25
CA ASN A 73 -2.88 4.22 4.47
C ASN A 73 -1.41 3.96 4.86
N ILE A 74 -0.81 2.95 4.21
CA ILE A 74 0.62 2.66 4.26
C ILE A 74 1.31 3.64 3.31
N VAL A 75 1.96 4.64 3.88
CA VAL A 75 2.56 5.75 3.14
C VAL A 75 3.99 5.46 2.70
N LEU A 76 4.66 4.54 3.39
CA LEU A 76 6.01 4.08 3.10
C LEU A 76 6.12 2.62 3.51
N ASP A 77 6.84 1.86 2.71
CA ASP A 77 7.15 0.47 2.97
C ASP A 77 8.65 0.19 2.82
N ILE A 78 9.19 -0.62 3.72
CA ILE A 78 10.54 -1.16 3.62
C ILE A 78 10.44 -2.59 3.09
N ALA A 79 10.70 -2.74 1.79
CA ALA A 79 10.52 -3.97 1.04
C ALA A 79 11.81 -4.79 0.99
N SER A 80 11.69 -6.10 1.20
CA SER A 80 12.79 -7.07 1.14
C SER A 80 12.41 -8.29 0.30
N GLY A 81 13.35 -8.77 -0.53
CA GLY A 81 13.14 -9.96 -1.36
C GLY A 81 14.36 -10.23 -2.24
N ASP A 82 14.19 -11.02 -3.29
CA ASP A 82 15.21 -11.12 -4.34
C ASP A 82 15.38 -9.78 -5.08
N LEU A 83 16.55 -9.60 -5.69
CA LEU A 83 16.92 -8.34 -6.34
C LEU A 83 15.92 -7.93 -7.44
N GLU A 84 15.44 -8.89 -8.23
CA GLU A 84 14.54 -8.58 -9.34
C GLU A 84 13.17 -8.12 -8.82
N THR A 85 12.56 -8.86 -7.91
CA THR A 85 11.21 -8.53 -7.42
C THR A 85 11.19 -7.24 -6.61
N VAL A 86 12.21 -7.00 -5.79
CA VAL A 86 12.26 -5.78 -4.96
C VAL A 86 12.50 -4.54 -5.81
N GLU A 87 13.32 -4.65 -6.86
CA GLU A 87 13.59 -3.54 -7.77
C GLU A 87 12.38 -3.23 -8.67
N GLN A 88 11.66 -4.25 -9.16
CA GLN A 88 10.41 -4.06 -9.90
C GLN A 88 9.36 -3.30 -9.06
N LEU A 89 9.22 -3.66 -7.78
CA LEU A 89 8.31 -2.98 -6.86
C LEU A 89 8.76 -1.54 -6.56
N ARG A 90 10.07 -1.33 -6.33
CA ARG A 90 10.65 0.01 -6.11
C ARG A 90 10.43 0.92 -7.31
N GLN A 91 10.66 0.43 -8.52
CA GLN A 91 10.47 1.21 -9.75
C GLN A 91 9.01 1.61 -9.97
N ALA A 92 8.05 0.79 -9.55
CA ALA A 92 6.63 1.09 -9.68
C ALA A 92 6.15 2.19 -8.71
N ALA A 93 6.82 2.37 -7.57
CA ALA A 93 6.45 3.37 -6.57
C ALA A 93 7.67 3.90 -5.79
N PRO A 94 8.60 4.63 -6.45
CA PRO A 94 9.92 4.97 -5.87
C PRO A 94 9.84 5.89 -4.65
N ASP A 95 8.77 6.69 -4.53
CA ASP A 95 8.55 7.59 -3.39
C ASP A 95 7.92 6.88 -2.18
N ARG A 96 7.55 5.60 -2.33
CA ARG A 96 6.79 4.84 -1.32
C ARG A 96 7.42 3.51 -0.94
N ILE A 97 8.43 3.05 -1.67
CA ILE A 97 9.09 1.78 -1.45
C ILE A 97 10.58 2.02 -1.22
N TRP A 98 11.06 1.65 -0.05
CA TRP A 98 12.48 1.57 0.27
C TRP A 98 12.90 0.11 0.15
N ALA A 99 13.65 -0.21 -0.91
CA ALA A 99 14.07 -1.57 -1.21
C ALA A 99 15.40 -1.93 -0.54
N GLY A 100 15.46 -3.12 0.04
CA GLY A 100 16.69 -3.78 0.46
C GLY A 100 16.65 -5.27 0.10
N PRO A 101 17.36 -5.74 -0.94
CA PRO A 101 17.34 -7.15 -1.28
C PRO A 101 17.95 -8.00 -0.15
N ILE A 102 17.38 -9.20 0.05
CA ILE A 102 17.79 -10.14 1.11
C ILE A 102 19.24 -10.60 0.93
N PHE A 103 19.68 -10.73 -0.32
CA PHE A 103 21.07 -11.03 -0.67
C PHE A 103 21.59 -9.92 -1.55
N GLY A 104 22.46 -9.10 -0.99
CA GLY A 104 22.95 -7.92 -1.68
C GLY A 104 24.06 -8.21 -2.70
N ALA A 105 24.12 -7.40 -3.75
CA ALA A 105 25.30 -7.20 -4.57
C ALA A 105 26.07 -5.98 -4.03
N PRO A 106 27.37 -6.10 -3.73
CA PRO A 106 28.18 -4.92 -3.38
C PRO A 106 28.00 -3.84 -4.46
N SER A 107 27.76 -2.58 -4.04
CA SER A 107 27.44 -1.37 -4.85
C SER A 107 25.98 -1.03 -5.14
N HIS A 108 25.00 -1.90 -4.86
CA HIS A 108 23.58 -1.62 -5.17
C HIS A 108 22.67 -1.47 -3.94
N ASP A 109 23.13 -1.94 -2.77
CA ASP A 109 22.24 -2.11 -1.61
C ASP A 109 22.60 -1.18 -0.44
N ILE A 110 21.58 -0.85 0.34
CA ILE A 110 21.68 0.01 1.53
C ILE A 110 22.69 -0.61 2.51
N GLY A 111 23.92 -0.08 2.52
CA GLY A 111 24.94 -0.42 3.50
C GLY A 111 26.39 -0.57 3.03
N CYS A 112 26.69 -0.57 1.72
CA CYS A 112 28.08 -0.65 1.27
C CYS A 112 28.35 0.33 0.11
N PRO A 113 29.09 1.43 0.33
CA PRO A 113 29.44 2.32 -0.76
C PRO A 113 30.45 1.60 -1.67
N ALA A 114 30.31 1.81 -2.98
CA ALA A 114 31.00 1.07 -4.05
C ALA A 114 32.53 1.26 -4.06
N ASP A 115 33.06 2.12 -3.20
CA ASP A 115 34.45 2.57 -3.08
C ASP A 115 35.23 1.89 -1.92
N ALA A 116 34.64 0.88 -1.26
CA ALA A 116 35.27 0.16 -0.16
C ALA A 116 36.02 -1.15 -0.55
N LEU A 117 36.32 -1.37 -1.84
CA LEU A 117 37.16 -2.49 -2.33
C LEU A 117 38.32 -2.02 -3.20
#